data_AF-A0A923ZW33-F1
#
_entry.id   AF-A0A923ZW33-F1
#
_cell.length_a   1.000
_cell.length_b   1.000
_cell.length_c   1.000
_cell.angle_alpha   90.00
_cell.angle_beta   90.00
_cell.angle_gamma   90.00
#
_symmetry.space_group_name_H-M   'P 1'
#
loop_
_entity.id
_entity.type
_entity.pdbx_description
1 polymer ?
#
loop_
_entity_poly.entity_id
_entity_poly.type
_entity_poly.pdbx_seq_one_letter_code
_entity_poly.pdbx_strand_id
1 'polypeptide(L)'
;MKFKSLCSIVSLLCASSFVCNTIQAQNVGINVTNPDASSILDITHTTRGLLIPRVQLVASNNPAPITAPTLSLLVFNLLPVGVFPNDVKTGYYYWNGAKWVGIGTGNAWELIGNSGTSAGVNFIGTIDAQDLVLKTNSIENMRILNSNGNVGIGTNSPTFKLDLLTSASSESAAQFTTTGNVNVQLKGG
;
A
#
# COMPACT_ATOMS: atom_id res chain seq x y z
N MET A 1 17.22 28.57 83.70
CA MET A 1 18.13 28.75 82.53
C MET A 1 17.72 27.78 81.42
N LYS A 2 17.45 28.35 80.23
CA LYS A 2 17.60 27.77 78.87
C LYS A 2 16.87 26.46 78.51
N PHE A 3 15.61 26.59 78.08
CA PHE A 3 14.99 25.74 77.05
C PHE A 3 14.75 26.57 75.79
N LYS A 4 15.79 26.80 74.97
CA LYS A 4 15.69 27.41 73.64
C LYS A 4 16.87 26.96 72.80
N SER A 5 16.89 25.73 72.28
CA SER A 5 17.78 25.39 71.14
C SER A 5 17.55 24.03 70.47
N LEU A 6 16.46 23.30 70.75
CA LEU A 6 16.21 22.01 70.08
C LEU A 6 15.11 22.07 69.00
N CYS A 7 14.29 23.13 69.00
CA CYS A 7 13.19 23.27 68.04
C CYS A 7 13.66 23.74 66.65
N SER A 8 14.82 24.40 66.51
CA SER A 8 15.31 24.90 65.22
C SER A 8 16.05 23.86 64.36
N ILE A 9 16.52 22.74 64.92
CA ILE A 9 17.24 21.71 64.15
C ILE A 9 16.26 20.72 63.50
N VAL A 10 15.11 20.45 64.14
CA VAL A 10 14.06 19.58 63.56
C VAL A 10 13.33 20.26 62.40
N SER A 11 13.24 21.60 62.42
CA SER A 11 12.66 22.36 61.30
C SER A 11 13.56 22.41 60.06
N LEU A 12 14.86 22.12 60.18
CA LEU A 12 15.80 22.12 59.05
C LEU A 12 15.84 20.77 58.30
N LEU A 13 15.37 19.67 58.92
CA LEU A 13 15.28 18.36 58.26
C LEU A 13 13.97 18.15 57.49
N CYS A 14 12.96 18.99 57.73
CA CYS A 14 11.66 18.88 57.07
C CYS A 14 11.55 19.70 55.77
N ALA A 15 12.62 20.43 55.41
CA ALA A 15 12.70 21.30 54.24
C ALA A 15 13.56 20.74 53.09
N SER A 16 14.05 19.50 53.17
CA SER A 16 14.57 18.79 51.99
C SER A 16 13.38 18.34 51.15
N SER A 17 12.82 19.30 50.41
CA SER A 17 11.94 19.15 49.26
C SER A 17 11.93 17.72 48.70
N PHE A 18 10.87 16.97 49.03
CA PHE A 18 10.32 15.98 48.12
C PHE A 18 9.82 16.77 46.91
N VAL A 19 10.73 17.08 45.99
CA VAL A 19 10.35 17.42 44.63
C VAL A 19 9.83 16.11 44.06
N CYS A 20 8.52 15.90 44.16
CA CYS A 20 7.87 14.97 43.26
C CYS A 20 8.04 15.58 41.88
N ASN A 21 9.15 15.26 41.22
CA ASN A 21 9.24 15.44 39.79
C ASN A 21 8.08 14.61 39.25
N THR A 22 7.04 15.29 38.76
CA THR A 22 6.06 14.67 37.91
C THR A 22 6.86 14.08 36.76
N ILE A 23 7.07 12.76 36.77
CA ILE A 23 7.58 12.06 35.61
C ILE A 23 6.51 12.31 34.56
N GLN A 24 6.76 13.28 33.67
CA GLN A 24 6.01 13.41 32.42
C GLN A 24 6.06 12.03 31.78
N ALA A 25 4.91 11.48 31.40
CA ALA A 25 4.87 10.20 30.72
C ALA A 25 5.85 10.26 29.54
N GLN A 26 6.94 9.53 29.68
CA GLN A 26 7.95 9.39 28.64
C GLN A 26 7.35 8.44 27.60
N ASN A 27 7.66 8.67 26.33
CA ASN A 27 7.51 7.65 25.31
C ASN A 27 8.27 6.36 25.71
N VAL A 28 7.77 5.20 25.29
CA VAL A 28 8.38 3.92 25.58
C VAL A 28 9.56 3.71 24.64
N GLY A 29 10.77 3.80 25.17
CA GLY A 29 11.98 3.38 24.47
C GLY A 29 12.31 1.92 24.76
N ILE A 30 12.57 1.12 23.73
CA ILE A 30 13.19 -0.19 23.86
C ILE A 30 14.53 -0.13 23.12
N ASN A 31 15.64 -0.30 23.86
CA ASN A 31 17.01 -0.15 23.37
C ASN A 31 17.34 1.23 22.76
N VAL A 32 16.62 2.28 23.18
CA VAL A 32 16.87 3.68 22.83
C VAL A 32 16.71 4.56 24.08
N THR A 33 17.66 5.46 24.32
CA THR A 33 17.73 6.28 25.54
C THR A 33 17.03 7.63 25.41
N ASN A 34 16.72 8.07 24.18
CA ASN A 34 15.91 9.24 23.90
C ASN A 34 14.96 8.91 22.74
N PRO A 35 13.81 8.27 23.04
CA PRO A 35 12.87 7.85 22.00
C PRO A 35 12.35 9.09 21.24
N ASP A 36 12.11 8.97 19.93
CA ASP A 36 11.66 10.10 19.10
C ASP A 36 10.41 10.76 19.67
N ALA A 37 10.40 12.09 19.76
CA ALA A 37 9.32 12.87 20.39
C ALA A 37 7.96 12.72 19.69
N SER A 38 7.94 12.29 18.43
CA SER A 38 6.73 11.99 17.67
C SER A 38 6.18 10.58 17.91
N SER A 39 6.91 9.73 18.63
CA SER A 39 6.55 8.33 18.88
C SER A 39 6.11 8.10 20.32
N ILE A 40 5.11 7.23 20.54
CA ILE A 40 4.79 6.68 21.86
C ILE A 40 5.60 5.42 22.14
N LEU A 41 6.04 4.70 21.11
CA LEU A 41 6.91 3.52 21.20
C LEU A 41 8.00 3.64 20.14
N ASP A 42 9.25 3.68 20.58
CA ASP A 42 10.45 3.65 19.75
C ASP A 42 11.27 2.41 20.09
N ILE A 43 11.63 1.65 19.06
CA ILE A 43 12.39 0.41 19.21
C ILE A 43 13.57 0.47 18.25
N THR A 44 14.79 0.54 18.80
CA THR A 44 16.01 0.55 18.00
C THR A 44 16.79 -0.74 18.20
N HIS A 45 17.05 -1.47 17.12
CA HIS A 45 17.93 -2.64 17.14
C HIS A 45 18.53 -2.87 15.75
N THR A 46 19.74 -3.43 15.64
CA THR A 46 20.43 -3.61 14.35
C THR A 46 20.11 -4.93 13.65
N THR A 47 19.70 -5.96 14.41
CA THR A 47 19.48 -7.33 13.88
C THR A 47 18.13 -7.97 14.26
N ARG A 48 17.22 -7.24 14.90
CA ARG A 48 15.93 -7.76 15.39
C ARG A 48 14.85 -6.73 15.12
N GLY A 49 13.63 -7.19 14.90
CA GLY A 49 12.46 -6.35 14.68
C GLY A 49 11.36 -6.63 15.71
N LEU A 50 10.21 -6.00 15.50
CA LEU A 50 9.01 -6.19 16.30
C LEU A 50 8.15 -7.32 15.72
N LEU A 51 7.84 -8.33 16.54
CA LEU A 51 6.77 -9.26 16.23
C LEU A 51 5.42 -8.65 16.63
N ILE A 52 4.61 -8.37 15.64
CA ILE A 52 3.21 -8.00 15.78
C ILE A 52 2.37 -9.26 16.03
N PRO A 53 1.20 -9.17 16.71
CA PRO A 53 0.30 -10.32 16.89
C PRO A 53 0.06 -11.09 15.59
N ARG A 54 0.32 -12.40 15.65
CA ARG A 54 0.13 -13.34 14.54
C ARG A 54 -1.19 -14.06 14.71
N VAL A 55 -2.09 -13.92 13.75
CA VAL A 55 -3.44 -14.48 13.79
C VAL A 55 -3.76 -15.20 12.48
N GLN A 56 -4.77 -16.05 12.49
CA GLN A 56 -5.32 -16.61 11.26
C GLN A 56 -6.64 -15.91 10.94
N LEU A 57 -6.59 -14.99 9.98
CA LEU A 57 -7.77 -14.34 9.45
C LEU A 57 -8.58 -15.34 8.63
N VAL A 58 -9.90 -15.20 8.66
CA VAL A 58 -10.82 -16.11 7.96
C VAL A 58 -11.39 -15.51 6.67
N ALA A 59 -11.52 -14.19 6.60
CA ALA A 59 -11.89 -13.41 5.43
C ALA A 59 -11.57 -11.93 5.69
N SER A 60 -11.36 -11.14 4.64
CA SER A 60 -11.00 -9.72 4.82
C SER A 60 -12.16 -8.93 5.42
N ASN A 61 -13.41 -9.25 5.09
CA ASN A 61 -14.63 -8.61 5.60
C ASN A 61 -15.14 -9.21 6.93
N ASN A 62 -14.36 -10.03 7.63
CA ASN A 62 -14.75 -10.63 8.90
C ASN A 62 -13.77 -10.19 10.01
N PRO A 63 -14.25 -9.60 11.13
CA PRO A 63 -13.37 -9.19 12.23
C PRO A 63 -12.64 -10.37 12.91
N ALA A 64 -13.20 -11.59 12.85
CA ALA A 64 -12.58 -12.77 13.43
C ALA A 64 -11.15 -12.99 12.91
N PRO A 65 -10.21 -13.42 13.79
CA PRO A 65 -10.42 -13.98 15.12
C PRO A 65 -10.47 -12.96 16.25
N ILE A 66 -10.36 -11.66 15.95
CA ILE A 66 -10.36 -10.60 16.96
C ILE A 66 -11.78 -10.07 17.13
N THR A 67 -12.28 -10.03 18.36
CA THR A 67 -13.61 -9.48 18.65
C THR A 67 -13.52 -7.97 18.76
N ALA A 68 -14.36 -7.25 18.02
CA ALA A 68 -14.42 -5.78 18.00
C ALA A 68 -13.03 -5.11 17.85
N PRO A 69 -12.25 -5.41 16.78
CA PRO A 69 -10.97 -4.77 16.55
C PRO A 69 -11.13 -3.24 16.42
N THR A 70 -10.26 -2.50 17.09
CA THR A 70 -10.21 -1.04 16.99
C THR A 70 -9.61 -0.61 15.66
N LEU A 71 -10.00 0.57 15.15
CA LEU A 71 -9.39 1.17 13.97
C LEU A 71 -7.85 1.19 14.08
N SER A 72 -7.19 0.85 12.99
CA SER A 72 -5.72 0.79 12.85
C SER A 72 -5.03 -0.33 13.64
N LEU A 73 -5.76 -1.31 14.17
CA LEU A 73 -5.15 -2.49 14.79
C LEU A 73 -4.33 -3.27 13.74
N LEU A 74 -3.03 -3.46 13.99
CA LEU A 74 -2.10 -4.18 13.11
C LEU A 74 -1.93 -5.64 13.54
N VAL A 75 -2.00 -6.56 12.58
CA VAL A 75 -1.77 -8.00 12.78
C VAL A 75 -0.97 -8.60 11.62
N PHE A 76 -0.38 -9.77 11.82
CA PHE A 76 0.18 -10.60 10.76
C PHE A 76 -0.71 -11.82 10.53
N ASN A 77 -1.27 -11.96 9.34
CA ASN A 77 -2.04 -13.12 8.93
C ASN A 77 -1.12 -14.28 8.54
N LEU A 78 -1.37 -15.46 9.11
CA LEU A 78 -0.50 -16.64 8.96
C LEU A 78 -0.67 -17.35 7.62
N LEU A 79 -1.90 -17.59 7.17
CA LEU A 79 -2.20 -18.45 6.03
C LEU A 79 -3.20 -17.80 5.07
N PRO A 80 -3.12 -18.09 3.76
CA PRO A 80 -4.13 -17.64 2.83
C PRO A 80 -5.46 -18.39 3.05
N VAL A 81 -6.59 -17.67 3.01
CA VAL A 81 -7.95 -18.22 3.14
C VAL A 81 -8.92 -17.43 2.25
N GLY A 82 -9.94 -18.11 1.72
CA GLY A 82 -11.06 -17.49 1.00
C GLY A 82 -10.84 -17.34 -0.51
N VAL A 83 -11.80 -16.68 -1.15
CA VAL A 83 -11.80 -16.35 -2.58
C VAL A 83 -12.07 -14.86 -2.76
N PHE A 84 -11.59 -14.30 -3.89
CA PHE A 84 -11.84 -12.90 -4.24
C PHE A 84 -13.35 -12.58 -4.20
N PRO A 85 -13.77 -11.41 -3.67
CA PRO A 85 -12.96 -10.26 -3.24
C PRO A 85 -12.56 -10.24 -1.75
N ASN A 86 -12.92 -11.28 -0.99
CA ASN A 86 -12.76 -11.29 0.47
C ASN A 86 -11.62 -12.21 0.94
N ASP A 87 -10.78 -12.68 0.02
CA ASP A 87 -9.63 -13.51 0.36
C ASP A 87 -8.61 -12.72 1.19
N VAL A 88 -7.95 -13.45 2.08
CA VAL A 88 -6.78 -12.98 2.82
C VAL A 88 -5.58 -13.80 2.37
N LYS A 89 -4.45 -13.16 2.16
CA LYS A 89 -3.13 -13.75 1.93
C LYS A 89 -2.28 -13.70 3.21
N THR A 90 -1.23 -14.50 3.29
CA THR A 90 -0.20 -14.34 4.33
C THR A 90 0.43 -12.95 4.22
N GLY A 91 0.56 -12.23 5.34
CA GLY A 91 1.13 -10.88 5.34
C GLY A 91 0.57 -9.98 6.44
N TYR A 92 0.94 -8.71 6.42
CA TYR A 92 0.47 -7.72 7.39
C TYR A 92 -0.91 -7.18 7.01
N TYR A 93 -1.79 -7.02 8.00
CA TYR A 93 -3.12 -6.44 7.86
C TYR A 93 -3.37 -5.40 8.93
N TYR A 94 -4.10 -4.35 8.58
CA TYR A 94 -4.69 -3.46 9.58
C TYR A 94 -6.22 -3.45 9.48
N TRP A 95 -6.89 -3.23 10.61
CA TRP A 95 -8.34 -3.03 10.63
C TRP A 95 -8.69 -1.60 10.23
N ASN A 96 -9.53 -1.41 9.21
CA ASN A 96 -9.93 -0.07 8.76
C ASN A 96 -11.27 0.42 9.37
N GLY A 97 -11.81 -0.30 10.36
CA GLY A 97 -13.14 -0.05 10.93
C GLY A 97 -14.24 -0.97 10.40
N ALA A 98 -14.05 -1.58 9.24
CA ALA A 98 -15.03 -2.47 8.61
C ALA A 98 -14.44 -3.79 8.06
N LYS A 99 -13.18 -3.79 7.64
CA LYS A 99 -12.48 -4.94 7.08
C LYS A 99 -10.98 -4.91 7.39
N TRP A 100 -10.36 -6.07 7.32
CA TRP A 100 -8.92 -6.25 7.27
C TRP A 100 -8.40 -5.81 5.90
N VAL A 101 -7.48 -4.85 5.90
CA VAL A 101 -6.80 -4.36 4.70
C VAL A 101 -5.37 -4.85 4.73
N GLY A 102 -5.00 -5.68 3.76
CA GLY A 102 -3.65 -6.19 3.66
C GLY A 102 -2.70 -5.15 3.10
N ILE A 103 -1.51 -5.06 3.70
CA ILE A 103 -0.44 -4.16 3.29
C ILE A 103 0.42 -4.90 2.28
N GLY A 104 0.49 -4.41 1.05
CA GLY A 104 1.26 -5.05 -0.03
C GLY A 104 0.62 -6.33 -0.59
N THR A 105 -0.65 -6.61 -0.28
CA THR A 105 -1.37 -7.80 -0.77
C THR A 105 -2.37 -7.48 -1.89
N GLY A 106 -2.30 -6.29 -2.47
CA GLY A 106 -3.14 -5.92 -3.61
C GLY A 106 -2.71 -6.66 -4.87
N ASN A 107 -3.67 -7.02 -5.73
CA ASN A 107 -3.36 -7.59 -7.04
C ASN A 107 -3.04 -6.45 -8.00
N ALA A 108 -1.77 -6.33 -8.42
CA ALA A 108 -1.32 -5.37 -9.42
C ALA A 108 -0.74 -6.10 -10.64
N TRP A 109 -0.69 -5.43 -11.80
CA TRP A 109 0.08 -5.93 -12.94
C TRP A 109 1.56 -5.56 -12.76
N GLU A 110 2.43 -6.56 -12.75
CA GLU A 110 3.85 -6.42 -12.40
C GLU A 110 4.71 -6.15 -13.65
N LEU A 111 5.81 -5.41 -13.47
CA LEU A 111 6.72 -5.03 -14.57
C LEU A 111 7.39 -6.23 -15.27
N ILE A 112 7.53 -7.35 -14.55
CA ILE A 112 8.10 -8.60 -15.07
C ILE A 112 7.01 -9.63 -15.41
N GLY A 113 5.74 -9.23 -15.34
CA GLY A 113 4.58 -10.07 -15.61
C GLY A 113 4.05 -10.82 -14.39
N ASN A 114 2.82 -11.30 -14.52
CA ASN A 114 2.11 -12.05 -13.48
C ASN A 114 1.99 -13.53 -13.88
N SER A 115 2.10 -14.44 -12.91
CA SER A 115 1.79 -15.86 -13.08
C SER A 115 0.43 -16.23 -12.47
N GLY A 116 -0.16 -17.36 -12.90
CA GLY A 116 -1.40 -17.89 -12.31
C GLY A 116 -2.68 -17.12 -12.64
N THR A 117 -2.72 -16.40 -13.76
CA THR A 117 -3.86 -15.58 -14.19
C THR A 117 -4.93 -16.42 -14.92
N SER A 118 -6.19 -16.00 -14.80
CA SER A 118 -7.32 -16.56 -15.57
C SER A 118 -7.92 -15.48 -16.46
N ALA A 119 -7.99 -15.72 -17.78
CA ALA A 119 -8.39 -14.71 -18.76
C ALA A 119 -9.80 -14.13 -18.55
N GLY A 120 -10.71 -14.88 -17.90
CA GLY A 120 -12.06 -14.40 -17.57
C GLY A 120 -12.16 -13.55 -16.30
N VAL A 121 -11.07 -13.45 -15.52
CA VAL A 121 -11.04 -12.79 -14.21
C VAL A 121 -9.98 -11.69 -14.16
N ASN A 122 -8.81 -11.93 -14.75
CA ASN A 122 -7.66 -11.03 -14.68
C ASN A 122 -7.42 -10.39 -16.05
N PHE A 123 -7.30 -9.07 -16.07
CA PHE A 123 -7.02 -8.30 -17.27
C PHE A 123 -6.34 -6.97 -16.95
N ILE A 124 -5.66 -6.40 -17.94
CA ILE A 124 -5.24 -5.00 -17.94
C ILE A 124 -6.39 -4.20 -18.54
N GLY A 125 -7.01 -3.31 -17.76
CA GLY A 125 -8.14 -2.52 -18.24
C GLY A 125 -8.83 -1.75 -17.14
N THR A 126 -9.94 -1.12 -17.51
CA THR A 126 -10.86 -0.39 -16.65
C THR A 126 -12.14 -1.21 -16.45
N ILE A 127 -12.81 -1.02 -15.31
CA ILE A 127 -14.13 -1.63 -15.02
C ILE A 127 -15.27 -0.59 -15.00
N ASP A 128 -14.92 0.67 -15.22
CA ASP A 128 -15.81 1.80 -15.32
C ASP A 128 -15.82 2.35 -16.76
N ALA A 129 -16.58 3.42 -16.99
CA ALA A 129 -16.73 4.05 -18.31
C ALA A 129 -15.54 4.95 -18.66
N GLN A 130 -14.32 4.43 -18.54
CA GLN A 130 -13.07 5.14 -18.84
C GLN A 130 -12.24 4.38 -19.88
N ASP A 131 -11.50 5.13 -20.69
CA ASP A 131 -10.58 4.58 -21.69
C ASP A 131 -9.40 3.88 -21.02
N LEU A 132 -8.87 2.81 -21.64
CA LEU A 132 -7.56 2.27 -21.27
C LEU A 132 -6.49 3.06 -22.01
N VAL A 133 -5.55 3.68 -21.28
CA VAL A 133 -4.51 4.54 -21.84
C VAL A 133 -3.11 4.00 -21.50
N LEU A 134 -2.24 3.91 -22.51
CA LEU A 134 -0.83 3.54 -22.37
C LEU A 134 0.06 4.76 -22.67
N LYS A 135 0.95 5.08 -21.71
CA LYS A 135 1.79 6.28 -21.75
C LYS A 135 3.28 5.98 -21.61
N THR A 136 4.11 6.84 -22.19
CA THR A 136 5.56 6.93 -21.87
C THR A 136 5.89 8.38 -21.56
N ASN A 137 6.67 8.63 -20.51
CA ASN A 137 7.01 9.99 -20.08
C ASN A 137 5.77 10.92 -19.93
N SER A 138 4.67 10.39 -19.39
CA SER A 138 3.37 11.09 -19.27
C SER A 138 2.68 11.48 -20.59
N ILE A 139 3.22 11.07 -21.74
CA ILE A 139 2.62 11.25 -23.07
C ILE A 139 1.78 10.01 -23.41
N GLU A 140 0.54 10.23 -23.83
CA GLU A 140 -0.32 9.17 -24.33
C GLU A 140 0.14 8.73 -25.72
N ASN A 141 0.49 7.44 -25.84
CA ASN A 141 0.92 6.86 -27.11
C ASN A 141 -0.13 5.90 -27.69
N MET A 142 -0.94 5.26 -26.84
CA MET A 142 -2.00 4.35 -27.26
C MET A 142 -3.20 4.46 -26.32
N ARG A 143 -4.40 4.26 -26.88
CA ARG A 143 -5.62 4.10 -26.10
C ARG A 143 -6.58 3.09 -26.69
N ILE A 144 -7.51 2.62 -25.86
CA ILE A 144 -8.72 1.90 -26.25
C ILE A 144 -9.92 2.69 -25.72
N LEU A 145 -10.80 3.14 -26.62
CA LEU A 145 -12.00 3.89 -26.24
C LEU A 145 -12.99 3.01 -25.50
N ASN A 146 -13.48 3.48 -24.35
CA ASN A 146 -14.59 2.86 -23.63
C ASN A 146 -15.85 2.76 -24.51
N SER A 147 -16.09 3.78 -25.35
CA SER A 147 -17.36 3.97 -26.05
C SER A 147 -17.62 2.93 -27.15
N ASN A 148 -16.58 2.40 -27.78
CA ASN A 148 -16.71 1.53 -28.95
C ASN A 148 -15.54 0.53 -29.13
N GLY A 149 -14.56 0.53 -28.22
CA GLY A 149 -13.39 -0.34 -28.27
C GLY A 149 -12.38 -0.01 -29.38
N ASN A 150 -12.49 1.15 -30.03
CA ASN A 150 -11.53 1.56 -31.06
C ASN A 150 -10.15 1.79 -30.43
N VAL A 151 -9.11 1.32 -31.12
CA VAL A 151 -7.72 1.48 -30.71
C VAL A 151 -7.10 2.66 -31.46
N GLY A 152 -6.55 3.61 -30.72
CA GLY A 152 -5.76 4.71 -31.27
C GLY A 152 -4.29 4.54 -30.93
N ILE A 153 -3.39 4.71 -31.90
CA ILE A 153 -1.94 4.85 -31.69
C ILE A 153 -1.52 6.21 -32.26
N GLY A 154 -0.93 7.06 -31.42
CA GLY A 154 -0.60 8.44 -31.78
C GLY A 154 -1.82 9.38 -31.92
N THR A 155 -3.03 8.90 -31.61
CA THR A 155 -4.27 9.70 -31.58
C THR A 155 -5.12 9.37 -30.36
N ASN A 156 -5.78 10.38 -29.80
CA ASN A 156 -6.72 10.23 -28.68
C ASN A 156 -8.18 10.12 -29.15
N SER A 157 -8.43 10.27 -30.45
CA SER A 157 -9.78 10.32 -31.05
C SER A 157 -9.92 9.32 -32.21
N PRO A 158 -9.73 8.00 -31.99
CA PRO A 158 -9.84 7.02 -33.05
C PRO A 158 -11.29 6.87 -33.53
N THR A 159 -11.49 7.12 -34.83
CA THR A 159 -12.76 7.01 -35.57
C THR A 159 -12.97 5.63 -36.20
N PHE A 160 -11.89 4.90 -36.49
CA PHE A 160 -11.94 3.51 -36.96
C PHE A 160 -11.47 2.52 -35.88
N LYS A 161 -11.68 1.22 -36.14
CA LYS A 161 -11.32 0.16 -35.18
C LYS A 161 -9.84 0.19 -34.78
N LEU A 162 -8.98 0.55 -35.72
CA LEU A 162 -7.57 0.86 -35.51
C LEU A 162 -7.25 2.15 -36.26
N ASP A 163 -6.91 3.21 -35.54
CA ASP A 163 -6.40 4.45 -36.11
C ASP A 163 -4.95 4.68 -35.69
N LEU A 164 -4.11 4.95 -36.69
CA LEU A 164 -2.68 5.21 -36.55
C LEU A 164 -2.43 6.65 -37.04
N LEU A 165 -2.00 7.54 -36.16
CA LEU A 165 -1.66 8.92 -36.51
C LEU A 165 -0.17 9.16 -36.24
N THR A 166 0.53 9.68 -37.25
CA THR A 166 1.92 10.10 -37.15
C THR A 166 2.00 11.63 -37.03
N SER A 167 3.05 12.12 -36.37
CA SER A 167 3.22 13.56 -36.11
C SER A 167 4.01 14.28 -37.21
N ALA A 168 4.67 13.54 -38.11
CA ALA A 168 5.39 14.09 -39.25
C ALA A 168 4.93 13.48 -40.59
N SER A 169 4.96 14.30 -41.63
CA SER A 169 4.51 13.97 -43.00
C SER A 169 5.31 12.87 -43.71
N SER A 170 6.44 12.45 -43.14
CA SER A 170 7.35 11.44 -43.71
C SER A 170 7.45 10.18 -42.83
N GLU A 171 6.63 10.06 -41.80
CA GLU A 171 6.59 8.87 -40.95
C GLU A 171 5.67 7.80 -41.56
N SER A 172 6.13 6.56 -41.57
CA SER A 172 5.27 5.42 -41.91
C SER A 172 4.33 5.14 -40.73
N ALA A 173 3.01 5.24 -40.94
CA ALA A 173 2.02 4.91 -39.90
C ALA A 173 2.03 3.42 -39.53
N ALA A 174 2.34 2.55 -40.51
CA ALA A 174 2.60 1.14 -40.31
C ALA A 174 3.68 0.68 -41.29
N GLN A 175 4.63 -0.12 -40.82
CA GLN A 175 5.65 -0.76 -41.65
C GLN A 175 5.64 -2.27 -41.37
N PHE A 176 5.59 -3.08 -42.43
CA PHE A 176 5.68 -4.52 -42.34
C PHE A 176 7.03 -4.97 -42.91
N THR A 177 7.91 -5.48 -42.06
CA THR A 177 9.23 -5.99 -42.44
C THR A 177 9.27 -7.49 -42.13
N THR A 178 9.57 -8.32 -43.13
CA THR A 178 9.62 -9.78 -42.98
C THR A 178 11.01 -10.30 -43.30
N THR A 179 11.51 -11.25 -42.50
CA THR A 179 12.65 -12.07 -42.89
C THR A 179 12.13 -13.36 -43.55
N GLY A 180 12.52 -13.61 -44.79
CA GLY A 180 12.04 -14.75 -45.59
C GLY A 180 10.75 -14.47 -46.38
N ASN A 181 10.20 -15.51 -47.03
CA ASN A 181 9.03 -15.42 -47.89
C ASN A 181 7.73 -15.52 -47.07
N VAL A 182 7.38 -14.43 -46.36
CA VAL A 182 6.12 -14.34 -45.60
C VAL A 182 5.14 -13.44 -46.35
N ASN A 183 3.88 -13.87 -46.45
CA ASN A 183 2.82 -13.09 -47.07
C ASN A 183 2.29 -12.02 -46.11
N VAL A 184 2.29 -10.76 -46.54
CA VAL A 184 1.49 -9.69 -45.91
C VAL A 184 0.12 -9.69 -46.60
N GLN A 185 -0.93 -10.08 -45.88
CA GLN A 185 -2.30 -10.10 -46.40
C GLN A 185 -3.11 -8.96 -45.79
N LEU A 186 -3.50 -8.00 -46.64
CA LEU A 186 -4.56 -7.05 -46.34
C LEU A 186 -5.82 -7.58 -47.02
N LYS A 187 -6.74 -8.16 -46.24
CA LYS A 187 -8.04 -8.59 -46.74
C LYS A 187 -9.04 -7.49 -46.43
N GLY A 188 -9.45 -6.76 -47.47
CA GLY A 188 -10.69 -5.99 -47.42
C GLY A 188 -11.87 -6.96 -47.38
N GLY A 189 -12.95 -6.55 -46.71
CA GLY A 189 -14.25 -7.24 -46.80
C GLY A 189 -14.88 -7.08 -48.17
#